data_AF-A0AAU6TAH2-F1
#
_entry.id   AF-A0AAU6TAH2-F1
#
_cell.length_a   1.000
_cell.length_b   1.000
_cell.length_c   1.000
_cell.angle_alpha   90.00
_cell.angle_beta   90.00
_cell.angle_gamma   90.00
#
_symmetry.space_group_name_H-M   'P 1'
#
loop_
_entity.id
_entity.type
_entity.pdbx_description
1 polymer ?
#
loop_
_entity_poly.entity_id
_entity_poly.type
_entity_poly.pdbx_seq_one_letter_code
_entity_poly.pdbx_strand_id
1 'polypeptide(L)'
;MSGYQSWRNLALLCAAMGTGTVQAAVEVTVPEDFRILAVSEGRLHDEQHATLADGEQQLLVRFEGVIPSRNSSENDRQIRSEPQVLRYRADNQSLQLSAKVPDKEQGMEAYAREPVIALQAGGQPLQIALDALVTRGMLIGMDWNARLAEYNRSGGKAALRVAAPGGAVVAPGGATAASAPVLPQSELEGQLQQLFLQADPVLRKRFIGWAVPQL
;
A
#
# COMPACT_ATOMS: atom_id res chain seq x y z
N MET A 1 9.05 -10.05 -79.18
CA MET A 1 7.90 -9.18 -78.83
C MET A 1 7.01 -9.96 -77.85
N SER A 2 6.33 -9.28 -76.92
CA SER A 2 5.82 -9.72 -75.58
C SER A 2 6.90 -9.78 -74.51
N GLY A 3 6.78 -9.16 -73.33
CA GLY A 3 5.74 -8.34 -72.71
C GLY A 3 6.16 -8.04 -71.25
N TYR A 4 5.61 -6.97 -70.67
CA TYR A 4 6.12 -6.19 -69.53
C TYR A 4 5.96 -6.80 -68.11
N GLN A 5 6.97 -6.54 -67.25
CA GLN A 5 6.94 -5.85 -65.94
C GLN A 5 5.94 -6.25 -64.81
N SER A 6 6.45 -6.58 -63.62
CA SER A 6 5.95 -6.17 -62.27
C SER A 6 6.82 -6.86 -61.18
N TRP A 7 7.70 -6.22 -60.40
CA TRP A 7 7.51 -5.28 -59.27
C TRP A 7 7.16 -5.95 -57.90
N ARG A 8 8.18 -5.96 -57.01
CA ARG A 8 8.27 -5.96 -55.52
C ARG A 8 7.14 -6.56 -54.66
N ASN A 9 7.53 -7.31 -53.62
CA ASN A 9 7.36 -7.04 -52.16
C ASN A 9 7.57 -8.35 -51.36
N LEU A 10 8.69 -8.49 -50.63
CA LEU A 10 8.80 -8.38 -49.15
C LEU A 10 7.67 -9.03 -48.34
N ALA A 11 7.99 -10.12 -47.65
CA ALA A 11 7.34 -10.52 -46.40
C ALA A 11 8.43 -10.95 -45.40
N LEU A 12 9.07 -9.97 -44.78
CA LEU A 12 9.82 -10.14 -43.53
C LEU A 12 8.79 -10.38 -42.43
N LEU A 13 8.62 -11.63 -42.00
CA LEU A 13 7.93 -11.95 -40.75
C LEU A 13 8.83 -11.48 -39.59
N CYS A 14 8.59 -10.25 -39.13
CA CYS A 14 9.03 -9.84 -37.80
C CYS A 14 8.16 -10.60 -36.79
N ALA A 15 8.72 -11.66 -36.22
CA ALA A 15 8.21 -12.23 -34.98
C ALA A 15 8.35 -11.15 -33.90
N ALA A 16 7.25 -10.47 -33.59
CA ALA A 16 7.13 -9.67 -32.39
C ALA A 16 7.19 -10.63 -31.19
N MET A 17 8.40 -10.93 -30.74
CA MET A 17 8.61 -11.54 -29.43
C MET A 17 8.02 -10.56 -28.42
N GLY A 18 6.91 -10.94 -27.82
CA GLY A 18 6.31 -10.21 -26.72
C GLY A 18 7.39 -9.99 -25.67
N THR A 19 7.76 -8.72 -25.47
CA THR A 19 8.48 -8.30 -24.28
C THR A 19 7.54 -8.62 -23.12
N GLY A 20 7.74 -9.77 -22.49
CA GLY A 20 7.22 -9.99 -21.15
C GLY A 20 7.77 -8.85 -20.32
N THR A 21 6.90 -7.93 -19.91
CA THR A 21 7.25 -6.99 -18.86
C THR A 21 7.56 -7.87 -17.66
N VAL A 22 8.84 -8.10 -17.40
CA VAL A 22 9.29 -8.49 -16.07
C VAL A 22 8.74 -7.40 -15.18
N GLN A 23 7.61 -7.66 -14.51
CA GLN A 23 7.14 -6.81 -13.42
C GLN A 23 8.24 -6.94 -12.39
N ALA A 24 9.15 -5.96 -12.40
CA ALA A 24 10.07 -5.78 -11.31
C ALA A 24 9.24 -5.62 -10.04
N ALA A 25 9.69 -6.34 -9.01
CA ALA A 25 8.92 -6.58 -7.81
C ALA A 25 9.80 -6.31 -6.59
N VAL A 26 9.22 -5.68 -5.59
CA VAL A 26 9.86 -5.39 -4.32
C VAL A 26 9.51 -6.51 -3.35
N GLU A 27 10.52 -7.25 -2.90
CA GLU A 27 10.35 -8.27 -1.87
C GLU A 27 10.49 -7.61 -0.50
N VAL A 28 9.57 -7.90 0.42
CA VAL A 28 9.61 -7.34 1.77
C VAL A 28 9.59 -8.46 2.80
N THR A 29 10.54 -8.42 3.71
CA THR A 29 10.65 -9.35 4.84
C THR A 29 10.55 -8.58 6.15
N VAL A 30 9.76 -9.09 7.10
CA VAL A 30 9.68 -8.57 8.47
C VAL A 30 10.20 -9.60 9.48
N PRO A 31 10.79 -9.16 10.60
CA PRO A 31 11.28 -10.05 11.64
C PRO A 31 10.14 -10.73 12.41
N GLU A 32 10.49 -11.74 13.21
CA GLU A 32 9.54 -12.63 13.90
C GLU A 32 8.61 -11.95 14.92
N ASP A 33 9.05 -10.81 15.45
CA ASP A 33 8.32 -9.94 16.36
C ASP A 33 7.39 -8.97 15.61
N PHE A 34 7.30 -9.09 14.28
CA PHE A 34 6.38 -8.35 13.44
C PHE A 34 5.50 -9.28 12.59
N ARG A 35 4.34 -8.75 12.21
CA ARG A 35 3.39 -9.40 11.31
C ARG A 35 2.95 -8.42 10.24
N ILE A 36 2.97 -8.83 8.98
CA ILE A 36 2.36 -8.10 7.87
C ILE A 36 0.87 -8.44 7.86
N LEU A 37 0.04 -7.41 8.01
CA LEU A 37 -1.41 -7.54 8.06
C LEU A 37 -2.06 -7.29 6.69
N ALA A 38 -1.51 -6.36 5.90
CA ALA A 38 -1.99 -6.01 4.57
C ALA A 38 -0.89 -5.32 3.74
N VAL A 39 -1.08 -5.31 2.42
CA VAL A 39 -0.20 -4.66 1.44
C VAL A 39 -1.04 -3.88 0.43
N SER A 40 -0.48 -2.85 -0.21
CA SER A 40 -1.18 -2.04 -1.23
C SER A 40 -1.39 -2.78 -2.55
N GLU A 41 -0.33 -2.87 -3.37
CA GLU A 41 -0.35 -3.50 -4.69
C GLU A 41 0.69 -4.61 -4.70
N GLY A 42 0.24 -5.83 -4.46
CA GLY A 42 1.14 -6.96 -4.28
C GLY A 42 0.44 -8.22 -3.82
N ARG A 43 1.26 -9.17 -3.37
CA ARG A 43 0.86 -10.43 -2.77
C ARG A 43 1.50 -10.56 -1.41
N LEU A 44 0.67 -10.79 -0.39
CA LEU A 44 1.11 -11.30 0.89
C LEU A 44 1.30 -12.82 0.75
N HIS A 45 2.49 -13.33 1.02
CA HIS A 45 2.77 -14.78 0.94
C HIS A 45 2.47 -15.46 2.26
N ASP A 46 2.92 -14.84 3.34
CA ASP A 46 2.67 -15.23 4.72
C ASP A 46 2.74 -13.98 5.61
N GLU A 47 2.69 -14.15 6.93
CA GLU A 47 2.69 -13.01 7.86
C GLU A 47 4.06 -12.32 7.98
N GLN A 48 5.12 -12.83 7.35
CA GLN A 48 6.47 -12.29 7.39
C GLN A 48 6.99 -11.83 6.02
N HIS A 49 6.42 -12.34 4.93
CA HIS A 49 6.91 -12.13 3.56
C HIS A 49 5.81 -11.61 2.65
N ALA A 50 6.14 -10.56 1.90
CA ALA A 50 5.29 -10.02 0.86
C ALA A 50 6.09 -9.63 -0.39
N THR A 51 5.43 -9.62 -1.53
CA THR A 51 5.96 -9.05 -2.76
C THR A 51 5.03 -7.94 -3.23
N LEU A 52 5.56 -6.74 -3.43
CA LEU A 52 4.83 -5.58 -3.89
C LEU A 52 5.32 -5.14 -5.26
N ALA A 53 4.49 -4.42 -6.00
CA ALA A 53 4.90 -3.80 -7.24
C ALA A 53 5.96 -2.71 -6.99
N ASP A 54 6.67 -2.32 -8.03
CA ASP A 54 7.56 -1.16 -8.00
C ASP A 54 6.81 0.17 -7.72
N GLY A 55 7.57 1.20 -7.37
CA GLY A 55 7.07 2.54 -7.12
C GLY A 55 6.67 2.80 -5.67
N GLU A 56 5.65 3.65 -5.47
CA GLU A 56 5.15 3.96 -4.13
C GLU A 56 4.25 2.85 -3.62
N GLN A 57 4.66 2.25 -2.52
CA GLN A 57 3.96 1.13 -1.91
C GLN A 57 3.71 1.36 -0.43
N GLN A 58 2.80 0.55 0.11
CA GLN A 58 2.37 0.63 1.50
C GLN A 58 2.25 -0.77 2.10
N LEU A 59 2.78 -0.90 3.32
CA LEU A 59 2.60 -2.06 4.17
C LEU A 59 1.84 -1.67 5.42
N LEU A 60 0.95 -2.54 5.86
CA LEU A 60 0.39 -2.51 7.20
C LEU A 60 1.06 -3.62 8.02
N VAL A 61 1.79 -3.24 9.06
CA VAL A 61 2.48 -4.18 9.95
C VAL A 61 2.06 -3.98 11.39
N ARG A 62 2.29 -5.00 12.23
CA ARG A 62 2.06 -4.89 13.67
C ARG A 62 3.20 -5.56 14.42
N PHE A 63 3.63 -4.94 15.51
CA PHE A 63 4.54 -5.56 16.46
C PHE A 63 3.76 -6.55 17.34
N GLU A 64 4.32 -7.75 17.52
CA GLU A 64 3.82 -8.80 18.39
C GLU A 64 4.98 -9.35 19.25
N GLY A 65 5.03 -8.91 20.50
CA GLY A 65 5.99 -9.39 21.49
C GLY A 65 5.39 -10.45 22.41
N VAL A 66 6.26 -11.28 22.98
CA VAL A 66 5.89 -12.24 24.03
C VAL A 66 6.72 -11.91 25.27
N ILE A 67 6.04 -11.70 26.40
CA ILE A 67 6.70 -11.59 27.70
C ILE A 67 6.68 -12.99 28.32
N PRO A 68 7.85 -13.58 28.59
CA PRO A 68 7.92 -14.88 29.21
C PRO A 68 7.40 -14.81 30.63
N SER A 69 6.71 -15.85 31.02
CA SER A 69 6.22 -16.01 32.38
C SER A 69 7.35 -16.00 33.42
N ARG A 70 7.05 -15.45 34.60
CA ARG A 70 7.99 -15.41 35.74
C ARG A 70 8.05 -16.73 36.51
N ASN A 71 7.07 -17.62 36.31
CA ASN A 71 7.02 -18.95 36.93
C ASN A 71 6.18 -19.94 36.09
N SER A 72 6.29 -21.23 36.39
CA SER A 72 5.60 -22.28 35.63
C SER A 72 4.07 -22.33 35.78
N SER A 73 3.49 -21.50 36.67
CA SER A 73 2.04 -21.43 36.89
C SER A 73 1.37 -20.27 36.13
N GLU A 74 2.17 -19.34 35.61
CA GLU A 74 1.71 -18.21 34.81
C GLU A 74 1.96 -18.50 33.31
N ASN A 75 1.06 -18.00 32.46
CA ASN A 75 1.21 -18.11 31.00
C ASN A 75 1.99 -16.91 30.46
N ASP A 76 2.64 -17.12 29.32
CA ASP A 76 3.28 -16.04 28.58
C ASP A 76 2.25 -14.98 28.18
N ARG A 77 2.63 -13.72 28.31
CA ARG A 77 1.75 -12.58 28.01
C ARG A 77 2.10 -12.01 26.65
N GLN A 78 1.14 -12.04 25.73
CA GLN A 78 1.32 -11.43 24.41
C GLN A 78 1.08 -9.92 24.46
N ILE A 79 2.01 -9.16 23.89
CA ILE A 79 1.92 -7.72 23.70
C ILE A 79 1.78 -7.43 22.22
N ARG A 80 0.91 -6.49 21.87
CA ARG A 80 0.70 -6.07 20.48
C ARG A 80 0.66 -4.55 20.39
N SER A 81 1.24 -4.01 19.32
CA SER A 81 1.07 -2.58 19.01
C SER A 81 -0.25 -2.32 18.27
N GLU A 82 -0.63 -1.05 18.19
CA GLU A 82 -1.53 -0.63 17.10
C GLU A 82 -0.87 -0.96 15.75
N PRO A 83 -1.65 -1.36 14.74
CA PRO A 83 -1.14 -1.52 13.38
C PRO A 83 -0.48 -0.24 12.87
N GLN A 84 0.67 -0.39 12.23
CA GLN A 84 1.47 0.68 11.67
C GLN A 84 1.42 0.64 10.17
N VAL A 85 1.09 1.78 9.58
CA VAL A 85 1.12 2.00 8.13
C VAL A 85 2.48 2.55 7.76
N LEU A 86 3.19 1.82 6.91
CA LEU A 86 4.44 2.23 6.31
C LEU A 86 4.20 2.55 4.84
N ARG A 87 4.61 3.74 4.40
CA ARG A 87 4.68 4.10 2.99
C ARG A 87 6.11 4.38 2.60
N TYR A 88 6.52 3.83 1.47
CA TYR A 88 7.87 3.95 0.93
C TYR A 88 7.83 3.97 -0.60
N ARG A 89 8.98 4.26 -1.21
CA ARG A 89 9.18 4.13 -2.65
C ARG A 89 10.40 3.23 -2.87
N ALA A 90 10.24 2.16 -3.62
CA ALA A 90 11.32 1.24 -3.96
C ALA A 90 11.01 0.53 -5.27
N ASP A 91 12.05 0.11 -5.97
CA ASP A 91 11.94 -0.55 -7.27
C ASP A 91 12.95 -1.70 -7.33
N ASN A 92 12.49 -2.87 -7.77
CA ASN A 92 13.28 -4.08 -8.02
C ASN A 92 14.33 -4.43 -6.95
N GLN A 93 13.94 -4.43 -5.68
CA GLN A 93 14.86 -4.65 -4.56
C GLN A 93 14.21 -5.38 -3.40
N SER A 94 15.02 -6.05 -2.59
CA SER A 94 14.56 -6.67 -1.34
C SER A 94 14.71 -5.68 -0.18
N LEU A 95 13.63 -5.51 0.57
CA LEU A 95 13.53 -4.66 1.75
C LEU A 95 13.39 -5.52 3.00
N GLN A 96 14.09 -5.12 4.06
CA GLN A 96 13.99 -5.74 5.38
C GLN A 96 13.50 -4.72 6.38
N LEU A 97 12.48 -5.09 7.15
CA LEU A 97 12.07 -4.31 8.30
C LEU A 97 13.09 -4.48 9.43
N SER A 98 13.56 -3.35 9.94
CA SER A 98 14.44 -3.28 11.09
C SER A 98 13.75 -2.50 12.20
N ALA A 99 13.73 -3.09 13.38
CA ALA A 99 13.20 -2.50 14.60
C ALA A 99 14.18 -2.74 15.75
N LYS A 100 14.30 -1.77 16.65
CA LYS A 100 15.10 -1.92 17.87
C LYS A 100 14.16 -2.12 19.05
N VAL A 101 13.74 -3.35 19.26
CA VAL A 101 12.82 -3.71 20.34
C VAL A 101 13.60 -3.86 21.66
N PRO A 102 13.16 -3.23 22.75
CA PRO A 102 13.79 -3.41 24.06
C PRO A 102 13.54 -4.81 24.63
N ASP A 103 14.52 -5.41 25.31
CA ASP A 103 14.38 -6.76 25.89
C ASP A 103 13.60 -6.79 27.22
N LYS A 104 13.44 -5.64 27.88
CA LYS A 104 12.76 -5.54 29.18
C LYS A 104 11.27 -5.36 28.98
N GLU A 105 10.46 -6.05 29.79
CA GLU A 105 8.98 -5.95 29.81
C GLU A 105 8.48 -4.50 29.72
N GLN A 106 8.94 -3.61 30.60
CA GLN A 106 8.51 -2.20 30.59
C GLN A 106 8.90 -1.47 29.29
N GLY A 107 10.05 -1.83 28.71
CA GLY A 107 10.50 -1.29 27.44
C GLY A 107 9.68 -1.83 26.26
N MET A 108 9.33 -3.11 26.26
CA MET A 108 8.43 -3.71 25.28
C MET A 108 7.03 -3.11 25.33
N GLU A 109 6.48 -2.89 26.52
CA GLU A 109 5.18 -2.24 26.70
C GLU A 109 5.19 -0.80 26.17
N ALA A 110 6.28 -0.06 26.41
CA ALA A 110 6.45 1.28 25.86
C ALA A 110 6.61 1.24 24.33
N TYR A 111 7.40 0.30 23.80
CA TYR A 111 7.59 0.11 22.37
C TYR A 111 6.28 -0.27 21.66
N ALA A 112 5.43 -1.08 22.27
CA ALA A 112 4.14 -1.44 21.69
C ALA A 112 3.18 -0.25 21.59
N ARG A 113 3.32 0.77 22.44
CA ARG A 113 2.51 1.99 22.35
C ARG A 113 2.96 2.89 21.21
N GLU A 114 4.28 3.00 21.00
CA GLU A 114 4.88 3.84 19.98
C GLU A 114 6.04 3.10 19.29
N PRO A 115 5.74 2.16 18.39
CA PRO A 115 6.76 1.35 17.75
C PRO A 115 7.60 2.19 16.78
N VAL A 116 8.92 2.08 16.90
CA VAL A 116 9.87 2.72 15.99
C VAL A 116 10.36 1.69 14.98
N ILE A 117 9.99 1.91 13.71
CA ILE A 117 10.23 0.97 12.61
C ILE A 117 11.06 1.67 11.54
N ALA A 118 11.97 0.92 10.91
CA ALA A 118 12.71 1.33 9.72
C ALA A 118 12.61 0.25 8.63
N LEU A 119 12.73 0.64 7.36
CA LEU A 119 12.98 -0.29 6.26
C LEU A 119 14.43 -0.14 5.80
N GLN A 120 15.05 -1.23 5.39
CA GLN A 120 16.40 -1.25 4.87
C GLN A 120 16.46 -1.95 3.52
N ALA A 121 17.20 -1.37 2.58
CA ALA A 121 17.52 -1.99 1.29
C ALA A 121 19.02 -2.33 1.30
N GLY A 122 19.38 -3.61 1.26
CA GLY A 122 20.78 -4.04 1.32
C GLY A 122 21.56 -3.50 2.54
N GLY A 123 20.89 -3.36 3.69
CA GLY A 123 21.47 -2.82 4.92
C GLY A 123 21.52 -1.29 5.01
N GLN A 124 21.07 -0.56 3.99
CA GLN A 124 20.96 0.90 4.03
C GLN A 124 19.54 1.33 4.40
N PRO A 125 19.36 2.31 5.30
CA PRO A 125 18.02 2.78 5.69
C PRO A 125 17.30 3.44 4.51
N LEU A 126 16.07 3.00 4.26
CA LEU A 126 15.16 3.56 3.27
C LEU A 126 14.30 4.65 3.93
N GLN A 127 14.02 5.73 3.18
CA GLN A 127 13.11 6.75 3.66
C GLN A 127 11.67 6.23 3.65
N ILE A 128 10.99 6.35 4.79
CA ILE A 128 9.61 5.91 4.98
C ILE A 128 8.75 7.01 5.60
N ALA A 129 7.46 6.98 5.30
CA ALA A 129 6.44 7.64 6.08
C ALA A 129 5.76 6.59 6.98
N LEU A 130 5.69 6.88 8.28
CA LEU A 130 5.07 6.02 9.29
C LEU A 130 3.90 6.73 9.95
N ASP A 131 2.82 6.00 10.15
CA ASP A 131 1.64 6.44 10.88
C ASP A 131 0.89 5.26 11.52
N ALA A 132 0.19 5.50 12.62
CA ALA A 132 -0.59 4.46 13.30
C ALA A 132 -2.00 4.36 12.68
N LEU A 133 -2.43 3.16 12.32
CA LEU A 133 -3.83 2.88 11.97
C LEU A 133 -4.58 2.53 13.25
N VAL A 134 -5.18 3.54 13.87
CA VAL A 134 -5.95 3.38 15.09
C VAL A 134 -7.15 2.47 14.84
N THR A 135 -7.15 1.31 15.48
CA THR A 135 -8.25 0.37 15.42
C THR A 135 -9.22 0.60 16.58
N ARG A 136 -10.53 0.53 16.30
CA ARG A 136 -11.58 0.65 17.33
C ARG A 136 -12.50 -0.57 17.24
N GLY A 137 -12.83 -1.15 18.39
CA GLY A 137 -13.74 -2.29 18.50
C GLY A 137 -13.06 -3.66 18.41
N MET A 138 -13.84 -4.71 18.16
CA MET A 138 -13.37 -6.09 18.09
C MET A 138 -12.52 -6.33 16.83
N LEU A 139 -11.34 -6.95 16.97
CA LEU A 139 -10.38 -7.17 15.87
C LEU A 139 -10.42 -8.56 15.23
N ILE A 140 -11.26 -9.46 15.74
CA ILE A 140 -11.35 -10.85 15.26
C ILE A 140 -11.98 -10.86 13.86
N GLY A 141 -11.34 -11.52 12.90
CA GLY A 141 -11.83 -11.59 11.52
C GLY A 141 -11.78 -10.25 10.77
N MET A 142 -10.97 -9.29 11.24
CA MET A 142 -10.85 -7.99 10.61
C MET A 142 -10.25 -8.10 9.21
N ASP A 143 -10.93 -7.50 8.22
CA ASP A 143 -10.37 -7.28 6.89
C ASP A 143 -9.37 -6.12 6.91
N TRP A 144 -8.09 -6.46 7.02
CA TRP A 144 -7.00 -5.49 7.06
C TRP A 144 -6.81 -4.74 5.75
N ASN A 145 -7.13 -5.33 4.60
CA ASN A 145 -7.05 -4.65 3.32
C ASN A 145 -8.13 -3.58 3.22
N ALA A 146 -9.36 -3.89 3.64
CA ALA A 146 -10.44 -2.91 3.71
C ALA A 146 -10.12 -1.76 4.68
N ARG A 147 -9.50 -2.06 5.83
CA ARG A 147 -9.03 -1.05 6.78
C ARG A 147 -7.92 -0.18 6.21
N LEU A 148 -6.97 -0.75 5.49
CA LEU A 148 -5.91 -0.01 4.82
C LEU A 148 -6.48 0.94 3.74
N ALA A 149 -7.47 0.46 2.98
CA ALA A 149 -8.17 1.27 1.98
C ALA A 149 -8.96 2.44 2.62
N GLU A 150 -9.63 2.21 3.75
CA GLU A 150 -10.30 3.28 4.53
C GLU A 150 -9.28 4.30 5.05
N TYR A 151 -8.16 3.84 5.59
CA TYR A 151 -7.06 4.71 6.03
C TYR A 151 -6.53 5.59 4.87
N ASN A 152 -6.41 5.02 3.66
CA ASN A 152 -6.01 5.77 2.48
C ASN A 152 -7.05 6.83 2.08
N ARG A 153 -8.34 6.51 2.18
CA ARG A 153 -9.44 7.46 1.93
C ARG A 153 -9.49 8.59 2.94
N SER A 154 -9.15 8.33 4.21
CA SER A 154 -9.13 9.37 5.25
C SER A 154 -7.92 10.32 5.15
N GLY A 155 -6.94 9.99 4.30
CA GLY A 155 -5.79 10.85 4.03
C GLY A 155 -4.76 10.89 5.15
N GLY A 156 -4.61 9.79 5.89
CA GLY A 156 -3.59 9.65 6.95
C GLY A 156 -2.17 9.97 6.47
N LYS A 157 -1.24 10.18 7.43
CA LYS A 157 0.12 10.67 7.12
C LYS A 157 0.92 9.74 6.19
N ALA A 158 0.69 8.44 6.28
CA ALA A 158 1.29 7.41 5.44
C ALA A 158 0.33 6.90 4.36
N ALA A 159 -0.76 7.61 4.06
CA ALA A 159 -1.72 7.19 3.04
C ALA A 159 -1.10 7.19 1.64
N LEU A 160 -1.38 6.15 0.86
CA LEU A 160 -1.14 6.18 -0.59
C LEU A 160 -2.15 7.11 -1.22
N ARG A 161 -1.65 8.22 -1.77
CA ARG A 161 -2.45 9.13 -2.57
C ARG A 161 -2.37 8.65 -4.01
N VAL A 162 -3.48 8.20 -4.55
CA VAL A 162 -3.61 8.07 -6.00
C VAL A 162 -3.47 9.49 -6.54
N ALA A 163 -2.36 9.78 -7.20
CA ALA A 163 -2.21 11.03 -7.93
C ALA A 163 -3.35 11.06 -8.96
N ALA A 164 -4.33 11.95 -8.78
CA ALA A 164 -5.23 12.28 -9.86
C ALA A 164 -4.36 12.65 -11.07
N PRO A 165 -4.61 12.10 -12.27
CA PRO A 165 -3.85 12.48 -13.46
C PRO A 165 -4.05 13.99 -13.68
N GLY A 166 -3.04 14.79 -13.32
CA GLY A 166 -3.11 16.26 -13.33
C GLY A 166 -2.40 17.00 -12.19
N GLY A 167 -1.81 16.30 -11.20
CA GLY A 167 -1.05 16.95 -10.12
C GLY A 167 0.40 17.26 -10.49
N ALA A 168 0.70 18.53 -10.77
CA ALA A 168 2.06 19.03 -10.98
C ALA A 168 2.99 18.69 -9.80
N VAL A 169 4.23 18.31 -10.12
CA VAL A 169 5.33 18.13 -9.17
C VAL A 169 5.57 19.46 -8.45
N VAL A 170 5.28 19.52 -7.15
CA VAL A 170 5.71 20.63 -6.29
C VAL A 170 6.88 20.12 -5.45
N ALA A 171 8.05 20.69 -5.72
CA ALA A 171 9.28 20.52 -4.94
C ALA A 171 9.07 20.90 -3.47
N PRO A 172 9.86 20.37 -2.52
CA PRO A 172 9.65 20.61 -1.10
C PRO A 172 10.14 22.02 -0.73
N GLY A 173 9.20 22.93 -0.54
CA GLY A 173 9.41 24.24 0.08
C GLY A 173 8.19 24.55 0.93
N GLY A 174 8.39 24.71 2.24
CA GLY A 174 7.33 24.73 3.25
C GLY A 174 6.23 25.76 2.97
N ALA A 175 4.99 25.31 3.06
CA ALA A 175 3.84 26.14 3.35
C ALA A 175 2.74 25.28 3.99
N THR A 176 2.27 25.77 5.12
CA THR A 176 1.09 25.39 5.90
C THR A 176 0.04 24.57 5.15
N ALA A 177 -0.33 23.43 5.73
CA ALA A 177 -1.49 22.64 5.35
C ALA A 177 -2.75 23.53 5.40
N ALA A 178 -3.20 23.99 4.23
CA ALA A 178 -4.57 24.41 4.06
C ALA A 178 -5.43 23.14 4.18
N SER A 179 -6.23 23.07 5.23
CA SER A 179 -7.30 22.09 5.38
C SER A 179 -8.11 22.08 4.09
N ALA A 180 -8.12 20.95 3.37
CA ALA A 180 -9.07 20.76 2.29
C ALA A 180 -10.48 20.88 2.91
N PRO A 181 -11.40 21.67 2.32
CA PRO A 181 -12.74 21.79 2.86
C PRO A 181 -13.41 20.42 2.81
N VAL A 182 -13.80 19.90 3.98
CA VAL A 182 -14.76 18.80 4.08
C VAL A 182 -16.09 19.34 3.56
N LEU A 183 -16.36 19.07 2.29
CA LEU A 183 -17.63 19.43 1.67
C LEU A 183 -18.75 18.67 2.38
N PRO A 184 -19.92 19.30 2.65
CA PRO A 184 -21.05 18.59 3.21
C PRO A 184 -21.47 17.45 2.27
N GLN A 185 -21.92 16.33 2.84
CA GLN A 185 -22.27 15.12 2.08
C GLN A 185 -23.23 15.41 0.91
N SER A 186 -24.21 16.28 1.12
CA SER A 186 -25.18 16.69 0.09
C SER A 186 -24.55 17.41 -1.11
N GLU A 187 -23.44 18.14 -0.91
CA GLU A 187 -22.71 18.83 -1.97
C GLU A 187 -21.78 17.89 -2.73
N LEU A 188 -21.24 16.87 -2.04
CA LEU A 188 -20.54 15.74 -2.65
C LEU A 188 -21.49 14.90 -3.52
N GLU A 189 -22.68 14.59 -3.01
CA GLU A 189 -23.72 13.87 -3.76
C GLU A 189 -24.14 14.65 -5.01
N GLY A 190 -24.35 15.96 -4.90
CA GLY A 190 -24.68 16.82 -6.05
C GLY A 190 -23.58 16.83 -7.12
N GLN A 191 -22.31 16.89 -6.71
CA GLN A 191 -21.18 16.83 -7.64
C GLN A 191 -21.08 15.47 -8.34
N LEU A 192 -21.28 14.37 -7.62
CA LEU A 192 -21.29 13.02 -8.21
C LEU A 192 -22.42 12.84 -9.22
N GLN A 193 -23.62 13.36 -8.92
CA GLN A 193 -24.74 13.35 -9.86
C GLN A 193 -24.40 14.15 -11.14
N GLN A 194 -23.78 15.31 -10.99
CA GLN A 194 -23.42 16.15 -12.13
C GLN A 194 -22.33 15.51 -13.00
N LEU A 195 -21.30 14.92 -12.39
CA LEU A 195 -20.26 14.17 -13.11
C LEU A 195 -20.84 12.96 -13.85
N PHE A 196 -21.80 12.27 -13.24
CA PHE A 196 -22.49 11.16 -13.89
C PHE A 196 -23.31 11.61 -15.11
N LEU A 197 -23.98 12.75 -15.04
CA LEU A 197 -24.75 13.31 -16.17
C LEU A 197 -23.85 13.80 -17.31
N GLN A 198 -22.66 14.30 -17.00
CA GLN A 198 -21.68 14.75 -17.99
C GLN A 198 -20.92 13.59 -18.65
N ALA A 199 -20.91 12.41 -18.04
CA ALA A 199 -20.20 11.25 -18.57
C ALA A 199 -20.88 10.66 -19.82
N ASP A 200 -20.05 10.26 -20.78
CA ASP A 200 -20.49 9.55 -21.98
C ASP A 200 -21.27 8.26 -21.66
N PRO A 201 -22.21 7.83 -22.52
CA PRO A 201 -23.08 6.68 -22.25
C PRO A 201 -22.34 5.37 -21.94
N VAL A 202 -21.15 5.18 -22.52
CA VAL A 202 -20.30 3.99 -22.28
C VAL A 202 -19.71 4.03 -20.88
N LEU A 203 -19.25 5.20 -20.43
CA LEU A 203 -18.65 5.39 -19.11
C LEU A 203 -19.70 5.24 -18.01
N ARG A 204 -20.91 5.78 -18.21
CA ARG A 204 -22.04 5.59 -17.28
C ARG A 204 -22.37 4.13 -17.04
N LYS A 205 -22.42 3.30 -18.10
CA LYS A 205 -22.69 1.86 -17.98
C LYS A 205 -21.60 1.13 -17.19
N ARG A 206 -20.34 1.47 -17.40
CA ARG A 206 -19.22 0.90 -16.63
C ARG A 206 -19.28 1.31 -15.16
N PHE A 207 -19.60 2.57 -14.89
CA PHE A 207 -19.75 3.08 -13.53
C PHE A 207 -20.89 2.35 -12.78
N ILE A 208 -22.06 2.21 -13.40
CA ILE A 208 -23.18 1.45 -12.79
C ILE A 208 -22.76 -0.01 -12.54
N GLY A 209 -22.11 -0.66 -13.51
CA GLY A 209 -21.66 -2.05 -13.37
C GLY A 209 -20.66 -2.27 -12.23
N TRP A 210 -19.83 -1.27 -11.93
CA TRP A 210 -18.93 -1.28 -10.77
C TRP A 210 -19.63 -0.93 -9.46
N ALA A 211 -20.60 0.00 -9.48
CA ALA A 211 -21.25 0.49 -8.26
C ALA A 211 -22.24 -0.52 -7.66
N VAL A 212 -22.95 -1.30 -8.48
CA VAL A 212 -23.93 -2.31 -8.04
C VAL A 212 -23.35 -3.35 -7.04
N PRO A 213 -22.16 -3.95 -7.26
CA PRO A 213 -21.57 -4.88 -6.29
C PRO A 213 -20.98 -4.24 -5.03
N GLN A 214 -21.06 -2.91 -4.88
CA GLN A 214 -20.57 -2.18 -3.70
C GLN A 214 -21.70 -1.69 -2.78
N LEU A 215 -22.96 -1.93 -3.17
CA LEU A 215 -24.17 -1.69 -2.37
C LEU A 215 -24.57 -2.98 -1.62
#